data_AF-A0A6G1A704-F1
#
_entry.id   AF-A0A6G1A704-F1
#
_cell.length_a   1.000
_cell.length_b   1.000
_cell.length_c   1.000
_cell.angle_alpha   90.00
_cell.angle_beta   90.00
_cell.angle_gamma   90.00
#
_symmetry.space_group_name_H-M   'P 1'
#
loop_
_entity.id
_entity.type
_entity.pdbx_description
1 polymer ?
#
loop_
_entity_poly.entity_id
_entity_poly.type
_entity_poly.pdbx_seq_one_letter_code
_entity_poly.pdbx_strand_id
1 'polypeptide(L)'
;KLIAGLGKSMENIRETIATTTMELKNICDELKNDINKIRNKMETSNAQIEEAERRTSDLEDIIIEKEEAEKKTDKLIQEHKKRVPELSDTIKRNTIRIIGIPEEEERGKGAEGVLEQIIAENFPNLGREVDVEIQEAQRTPLRSNLNRSSA
;
A
#
# COMPACT_ATOMS: atom_id res chain seq x y z
N LYS A 1 68.77 21.85 65.75
CA LYS A 1 68.52 20.66 64.88
C LYS A 1 67.03 20.38 64.71
N LEU A 2 66.25 20.25 65.78
CA LEU A 2 64.79 20.00 65.71
C LEU A 2 64.00 21.08 64.96
N ILE A 3 64.22 22.38 65.26
CA ILE A 3 63.53 23.50 64.61
C ILE A 3 63.78 23.54 63.08
N ALA A 4 65.02 23.30 62.65
CA ALA A 4 65.36 23.25 61.23
C ALA A 4 64.73 22.04 60.51
N GLY A 5 64.60 20.90 61.19
CA GLY A 5 63.90 19.71 60.65
C GLY A 5 62.40 19.96 60.47
N LEU A 6 61.76 20.63 61.44
CA LEU A 6 60.36 21.06 61.34
C LEU A 6 60.14 22.04 60.18
N GLY A 7 61.03 23.04 60.03
CA GLY A 7 60.95 23.99 58.91
C GLY A 7 61.02 23.31 57.54
N LYS A 8 61.93 22.34 57.37
CA LYS A 8 62.05 21.57 56.11
C LYS A 8 60.83 20.68 55.86
N SER A 9 60.26 20.08 56.92
CA SER A 9 59.03 19.30 56.82
C SER A 9 57.83 20.17 56.40
N MET A 10 57.71 21.38 56.95
CA MET A 10 56.64 22.32 56.61
C MET A 10 56.74 22.80 55.15
N GLU A 11 57.95 23.07 54.65
CA GLU A 11 58.14 23.47 53.25
C GLU A 11 57.76 22.33 52.29
N ASN A 12 58.16 21.09 52.58
CA ASN A 12 57.77 19.93 51.77
C ASN A 12 56.24 19.74 51.73
N ILE A 13 55.56 19.92 52.87
CA ILE A 13 54.09 19.85 52.94
C ILE A 13 53.46 20.97 52.10
N ARG A 14 54.00 22.19 52.19
CA ARG A 14 53.52 23.34 51.43
C ARG A 14 53.65 23.11 49.92
N GLU A 15 54.78 22.61 49.44
CA GLU A 15 55.00 22.26 48.03
C GLU A 15 54.06 21.16 47.55
N THR A 16 53.82 20.15 48.38
CA THR A 16 52.88 19.06 48.08
C THR A 16 51.44 19.58 47.98
N ILE A 17 51.01 20.44 48.91
CA ILE A 17 49.69 21.08 48.89
C ILE A 17 49.55 21.96 47.64
N ALA A 18 50.56 22.75 47.29
CA ALA A 18 50.52 23.61 46.11
C ALA A 18 50.35 22.79 44.82
N THR A 19 51.13 21.71 44.67
CA THR A 19 51.09 20.84 43.49
C THR A 19 49.72 20.16 43.37
N THR A 20 49.25 19.51 44.44
CA THR A 20 47.93 18.84 44.46
C THR A 20 46.77 19.81 44.23
N THR A 21 46.86 21.05 44.73
CA THR A 21 45.86 22.10 44.48
C THR A 21 45.83 22.50 42.99
N MET A 22 46.99 22.61 42.33
CA MET A 22 47.06 22.90 40.89
C MET A 22 46.47 21.74 40.06
N GLU A 23 46.78 20.49 40.40
CA GLU A 23 46.24 19.32 39.72
C GLU A 23 44.70 19.25 39.85
N LEU A 24 44.17 19.41 41.06
CA LEU A 24 42.72 19.43 41.31
C LEU A 24 42.04 20.54 40.52
N LYS A 25 42.65 21.73 40.43
CA LYS A 25 42.10 22.84 39.65
C LYS A 25 42.01 22.48 38.16
N ASN A 26 43.04 21.88 37.59
CA ASN A 26 43.03 21.45 36.18
C ASN A 26 41.94 20.41 35.92
N ILE A 27 41.80 19.41 36.81
CA ILE A 27 40.73 18.41 36.71
C ILE A 27 39.35 19.07 36.79
N CYS A 28 39.14 20.03 37.69
CA CYS A 28 37.88 20.78 37.78
C CYS A 28 37.57 21.56 36.50
N ASP A 29 38.56 22.17 35.86
CA ASP A 29 38.38 22.91 34.62
C ASP A 29 38.04 21.98 33.43
N GLU A 30 38.67 20.79 33.36
CA GLU A 30 38.34 19.75 32.39
C GLU A 30 36.91 19.23 32.56
N LEU A 31 36.53 18.87 33.80
CA LEU A 31 35.18 18.43 34.12
C LEU A 31 34.13 19.48 33.75
N LYS A 32 34.41 20.76 34.00
CA LYS A 32 33.52 21.86 33.63
C LYS A 32 33.33 21.95 32.12
N ASN A 33 34.39 21.77 31.33
CA ASN A 33 34.31 21.74 29.88
C ASN A 33 33.45 20.56 29.39
N ASP A 34 33.66 19.37 29.94
CA ASP A 34 32.91 18.19 29.54
C ASP A 34 31.43 18.27 29.93
N ILE A 35 31.10 18.81 31.10
CA ILE A 35 29.71 19.11 31.50
C ILE A 35 29.05 20.07 30.49
N ASN A 36 29.77 21.10 30.04
CA ASN A 36 29.22 22.02 29.05
C ASN A 36 28.99 21.35 27.68
N LYS A 37 29.91 20.48 27.23
CA LYS A 37 29.71 19.70 26.01
C LYS A 37 28.48 18.79 26.11
N ILE A 38 28.30 18.14 27.26
CA ILE A 38 27.13 17.28 27.52
C ILE A 38 25.85 18.11 27.47
N ARG A 39 25.82 19.28 28.13
CA ARG A 39 24.66 20.19 28.12
C ARG A 39 24.26 20.57 26.70
N ASN A 40 25.21 21.03 25.88
CA ASN A 40 24.92 21.46 24.51
C ASN A 40 24.38 20.30 23.64
N LYS A 41 24.93 19.09 23.80
CA LYS A 41 24.42 17.90 23.11
C LYS A 41 23.01 17.56 23.55
N MET A 42 22.73 17.67 24.85
CA MET A 42 21.40 17.42 25.41
C MET A 42 20.36 18.42 24.90
N GLU A 43 20.69 19.71 24.86
CA GLU A 43 19.83 20.75 24.27
C GLU A 43 19.53 20.47 22.79
N THR A 44 20.55 20.04 22.04
CA THR A 44 20.38 19.65 20.63
C THR A 44 19.45 18.45 20.49
N SER A 45 19.64 17.41 21.31
CA SER A 45 18.77 16.23 21.29
C SER A 45 17.33 16.55 21.69
N ASN A 46 17.11 17.42 22.67
CA ASN A 46 15.77 17.84 23.07
C ASN A 46 15.03 18.53 21.93
N ALA A 47 15.68 19.47 21.22
CA ALA A 47 15.08 20.12 20.07
C ALA A 47 14.72 19.12 18.94
N GLN A 48 15.55 18.09 18.73
CA GLN A 48 15.25 17.03 17.77
C GLN A 48 14.06 16.16 18.20
N ILE A 49 13.90 15.90 19.49
CA ILE A 49 12.77 15.15 20.05
C ILE A 49 11.48 15.96 19.89
N GLU A 50 11.48 17.24 20.27
CA GLU A 50 10.30 18.11 20.12
C GLU A 50 9.83 18.20 18.66
N GLU A 51 10.76 18.31 17.71
CA GLU A 51 10.44 18.30 16.28
C GLU A 51 9.89 16.93 15.83
N ALA A 52 10.46 15.83 16.31
CA ALA A 52 9.97 14.49 15.98
C ALA A 52 8.56 14.24 16.56
N GLU A 53 8.27 14.73 17.76
CA GLU A 53 6.96 14.65 18.38
C GLU A 53 5.92 15.43 17.58
N ARG A 54 6.22 16.67 17.18
CA ARG A 54 5.34 17.46 16.29
C ARG A 54 5.05 16.74 14.98
N ARG A 55 6.09 16.25 14.30
CA ARG A 55 5.92 15.51 13.04
C ARG A 55 5.10 14.24 13.21
N THR A 56 5.23 13.57 14.36
CA THR A 56 4.42 12.38 14.66
C THR A 56 2.96 12.75 14.84
N SER A 57 2.66 13.83 15.58
CA SER A 57 1.29 14.35 15.72
C SER A 57 0.67 14.71 14.37
N ASP A 58 1.39 15.43 13.51
CA ASP A 58 0.90 15.79 12.17
C ASP A 58 0.60 14.55 11.32
N LEU A 59 1.42 13.49 11.45
CA LEU A 59 1.22 12.23 10.74
C LEU A 59 0.03 11.43 11.28
N GLU A 60 -0.23 11.47 12.58
CA GLU A 60 -1.41 10.81 13.19
C GLU A 60 -2.71 11.37 12.61
N ASP A 61 -2.82 12.69 12.48
CA ASP A 61 -3.98 13.35 11.88
C ASP A 61 -4.17 12.93 10.41
N ILE A 62 -3.09 12.93 9.63
CA ILE A 62 -3.12 12.51 8.21
C ILE A 62 -3.56 11.04 8.07
N ILE A 63 -3.12 10.16 8.98
CA ILE A 63 -3.51 8.75 8.95
C ILE A 63 -5.01 8.60 9.17
N ILE A 64 -5.57 9.32 10.14
CA ILE A 64 -7.02 9.29 10.42
C ILE A 64 -7.83 9.75 9.19
N GLU A 65 -7.42 10.85 8.56
CA GLU A 65 -8.09 11.34 7.33
C GLU A 65 -8.03 10.32 6.19
N LYS A 66 -6.89 9.64 6.02
CA LYS A 66 -6.73 8.61 4.99
C LYS A 66 -7.59 7.39 5.26
N GLU A 67 -7.69 6.93 6.50
CA GLU A 67 -8.57 5.81 6.85
C GLU A 67 -10.04 6.12 6.56
N GLU A 68 -10.49 7.35 6.81
CA GLU A 68 -11.86 7.76 6.48
C GLU A 68 -12.09 7.79 4.96
N ALA A 69 -11.11 8.30 4.20
CA ALA A 69 -11.17 8.30 2.74
C ALA A 69 -11.21 6.88 2.18
N GLU A 70 -10.38 5.98 2.69
CA GLU A 70 -10.33 4.57 2.29
C GLU A 70 -11.66 3.86 2.58
N LYS A 71 -12.24 4.07 3.77
CA LYS A 71 -13.58 3.54 4.10
C LYS A 71 -14.67 4.02 3.15
N LYS A 72 -14.59 5.26 2.64
CA LYS A 72 -15.53 5.78 1.64
C LYS A 72 -15.32 5.11 0.28
N THR A 73 -14.07 4.96 -0.16
CA THR A 73 -13.78 4.28 -1.43
C THR A 73 -14.17 2.81 -1.41
N ASP A 74 -13.97 2.11 -0.29
CA ASP A 74 -14.35 0.71 -0.13
C ASP A 74 -15.86 0.50 -0.25
N LYS A 75 -16.67 1.39 0.35
CA LYS A 75 -18.13 1.36 0.20
C LYS A 75 -18.54 1.50 -1.26
N LEU A 76 -17.96 2.46 -1.99
CA LEU A 76 -18.22 2.65 -3.42
C LEU A 76 -17.82 1.42 -4.24
N ILE A 77 -16.65 0.83 -3.96
CA ILE A 77 -16.20 -0.39 -4.63
C ILE A 77 -17.18 -1.54 -4.37
N GLN A 78 -17.65 -1.71 -3.13
CA GLN A 78 -18.63 -2.75 -2.81
C GLN A 78 -19.97 -2.53 -3.50
N GLU A 79 -20.46 -1.29 -3.57
CA GLU A 79 -21.68 -0.94 -4.29
C GLU A 79 -21.56 -1.23 -5.79
N HIS A 80 -20.45 -0.80 -6.42
CA HIS A 80 -20.20 -1.08 -7.82
C HIS A 80 -20.04 -2.59 -8.09
N LYS A 81 -19.36 -3.32 -7.20
CA LYS A 81 -19.20 -4.78 -7.32
C LYS A 81 -20.54 -5.51 -7.30
N LYS A 82 -21.53 -5.03 -6.54
CA LYS A 82 -22.90 -5.59 -6.53
C LYS A 82 -23.67 -5.23 -7.80
N ARG A 83 -23.50 -4.00 -8.31
CA ARG A 83 -24.19 -3.52 -9.52
C ARG A 83 -23.67 -4.15 -10.82
N VAL A 84 -22.40 -4.54 -10.89
CA VAL A 84 -21.81 -5.12 -12.10
C VAL A 84 -22.53 -6.40 -12.57
N PRO A 85 -22.79 -7.40 -11.69
CA PRO A 85 -23.61 -8.55 -12.04
C PRO A 85 -25.02 -8.15 -12.51
N GLU A 86 -25.71 -7.26 -11.79
CA GLU A 86 -27.06 -6.81 -12.14
C GLU A 86 -27.12 -6.19 -13.54
N LEU A 87 -26.14 -5.36 -13.88
CA LEU A 87 -26.02 -4.76 -15.21
C LEU A 87 -25.66 -5.80 -16.28
N SER A 88 -24.73 -6.71 -15.98
CA SER A 88 -24.39 -7.82 -16.87
C SER A 88 -25.61 -8.69 -17.18
N ASP A 89 -26.41 -9.01 -16.17
CA ASP A 89 -27.60 -9.84 -16.31
C ASP A 89 -28.70 -9.10 -17.09
N THR A 90 -28.83 -7.79 -16.86
CA THR A 90 -29.73 -6.92 -17.65
C THR A 90 -29.35 -6.92 -19.13
N ILE A 91 -28.06 -6.77 -19.44
CA ILE A 91 -27.55 -6.78 -20.83
C ILE A 91 -27.78 -8.14 -21.48
N LYS A 92 -27.57 -9.24 -20.74
CA LYS A 92 -27.69 -10.62 -21.25
C LYS A 92 -29.11 -11.17 -21.23
N ARG A 93 -30.10 -10.41 -20.73
CA ARG A 93 -31.48 -10.87 -20.54
C ARG A 93 -32.11 -11.46 -21.81
N ASN A 94 -31.79 -10.89 -22.96
CA ASN A 94 -32.32 -11.31 -24.27
C ASN A 94 -31.28 -12.10 -25.09
N THR A 95 -30.20 -12.56 -24.47
CA THR A 95 -29.13 -13.32 -25.15
C THR A 95 -29.29 -14.81 -24.88
N ILE A 96 -29.28 -15.62 -25.94
CA ILE A 96 -29.30 -17.09 -25.85
C ILE A 96 -27.92 -17.63 -26.23
N ARG A 97 -27.45 -18.65 -25.50
CA ARG A 97 -26.19 -19.35 -25.81
C ARG A 97 -26.47 -20.74 -26.35
N ILE A 98 -26.09 -20.97 -27.60
CA ILE A 98 -26.19 -22.27 -28.27
C ILE A 98 -24.81 -22.94 -28.21
N ILE A 99 -24.78 -24.21 -27.80
CA ILE A 99 -23.56 -25.01 -27.63
C ILE A 99 -23.63 -26.27 -28.48
N GLY A 100 -22.47 -26.83 -28.82
CA GLY A 100 -22.38 -28.04 -29.65
C GLY A 100 -22.45 -27.81 -31.15
N ILE A 101 -22.42 -26.54 -31.61
CA ILE A 101 -22.33 -26.21 -33.04
C ILE A 101 -20.90 -26.48 -33.53
N PRO A 102 -20.71 -27.32 -34.56
CA PRO A 102 -19.41 -27.55 -35.18
C PRO A 102 -18.74 -26.23 -35.58
N GLU A 103 -17.40 -26.19 -35.57
CA GLU A 103 -16.67 -25.05 -36.12
C GLU A 103 -16.91 -24.97 -37.65
N GLU A 104 -16.94 -23.75 -38.19
CA GLU A 104 -17.19 -23.47 -39.62
C GLU A 104 -18.62 -23.72 -40.12
N GLU A 105 -19.56 -24.14 -39.28
CA GLU A 105 -20.97 -24.29 -39.67
C GLU A 105 -21.59 -22.95 -40.09
N GLU A 106 -21.11 -21.84 -39.51
CA GLU A 106 -21.51 -20.49 -39.88
C GLU A 106 -20.90 -20.02 -41.23
N ARG A 107 -19.97 -20.77 -41.83
CA ARG A 107 -19.24 -20.36 -43.04
C ARG A 107 -20.20 -20.28 -44.23
N GLY A 108 -20.40 -19.07 -44.74
CA GLY A 108 -21.22 -18.79 -45.92
C GLY A 108 -22.66 -18.36 -45.61
N LYS A 109 -23.27 -18.88 -44.55
CA LYS A 109 -24.65 -18.52 -44.11
C LYS A 109 -24.70 -17.60 -42.89
N GLY A 110 -23.58 -17.36 -42.22
CA GLY A 110 -23.51 -16.54 -41.00
C GLY A 110 -24.04 -17.28 -39.78
N ALA A 111 -23.92 -16.64 -38.60
CA ALA A 111 -24.43 -17.20 -37.35
C ALA A 111 -25.97 -17.11 -37.29
N GLU A 112 -26.56 -16.08 -37.92
CA GLU A 112 -28.00 -15.93 -38.09
C GLU A 112 -28.58 -17.09 -38.90
N GLY A 113 -27.97 -17.44 -40.04
CA GLY A 113 -28.45 -18.54 -40.88
C GLY A 113 -28.37 -19.91 -40.20
N VAL A 114 -27.38 -20.13 -39.31
CA VAL A 114 -27.33 -21.33 -38.47
C VAL A 114 -28.50 -21.34 -37.47
N LEU A 115 -28.82 -20.20 -36.85
CA LEU A 115 -29.94 -20.10 -35.92
C LEU A 115 -31.28 -20.36 -36.63
N GLU A 116 -31.50 -19.78 -37.81
CA GLU A 116 -32.71 -20.00 -38.62
C GLU A 116 -32.91 -21.49 -38.94
N GLN A 117 -31.84 -22.20 -39.32
CA GLN A 117 -31.88 -23.63 -39.57
C GLN A 117 -32.25 -24.42 -38.31
N ILE A 118 -31.65 -24.09 -37.16
CA ILE A 118 -31.96 -24.74 -35.88
C ILE A 118 -33.43 -24.55 -35.51
N ILE A 119 -33.98 -23.34 -35.67
CA ILE A 119 -35.39 -23.04 -35.38
C ILE A 119 -36.30 -23.82 -36.33
N ALA A 120 -36.01 -23.85 -37.63
CA ALA A 120 -36.83 -24.56 -38.60
C ALA A 120 -36.84 -26.08 -38.36
N GLU A 121 -35.70 -26.67 -37.98
CA GLU A 121 -35.56 -28.10 -37.74
C GLU A 121 -36.18 -28.54 -36.39
N ASN A 122 -36.03 -27.75 -35.33
CA ASN A 122 -36.42 -28.15 -33.96
C ASN A 122 -37.72 -27.51 -33.47
N PHE A 123 -38.05 -26.31 -33.95
CA PHE A 123 -39.19 -25.51 -33.49
C PHE A 123 -40.01 -24.94 -34.67
N PRO A 124 -40.58 -25.80 -35.53
CA PRO A 124 -41.22 -25.38 -36.78
C PRO A 124 -42.42 -24.43 -36.60
N ASN A 125 -43.07 -24.45 -35.43
CA ASN A 125 -44.17 -23.53 -35.12
C ASN A 125 -43.65 -22.12 -34.77
N LEU A 126 -42.48 -22.03 -34.13
CA LEU A 126 -41.90 -20.75 -33.73
C LEU A 126 -41.53 -19.91 -34.95
N GLY A 127 -40.93 -20.52 -35.98
CA GLY A 127 -40.57 -19.84 -37.23
C GLY A 127 -41.74 -19.50 -38.16
N ARG A 128 -42.97 -19.95 -37.84
CA ARG A 128 -44.18 -19.66 -38.64
C ARG A 128 -45.14 -18.69 -37.96
N GLU A 129 -45.21 -18.72 -36.63
CA GLU A 129 -46.19 -17.97 -35.84
C GLU A 129 -45.61 -16.72 -35.17
N VAL A 130 -44.29 -16.65 -35.00
CA VAL A 130 -43.60 -15.52 -34.34
C VAL A 130 -42.49 -15.00 -35.24
N ASP A 131 -42.50 -13.70 -35.49
CA ASP A 131 -41.39 -13.03 -36.20
C ASP A 131 -40.23 -12.83 -35.20
N VAL A 132 -39.18 -13.63 -35.34
CA VAL A 132 -38.01 -13.62 -34.45
C VAL A 132 -36.99 -12.64 -35.02
N GLU A 133 -36.92 -11.43 -34.44
CA GLU A 133 -35.93 -10.44 -34.81
C GLU A 133 -34.59 -10.71 -34.10
N ILE A 134 -33.53 -10.93 -34.89
CA ILE A 134 -32.17 -11.15 -34.38
C ILE A 134 -31.42 -9.83 -34.46
N GLN A 135 -31.01 -9.29 -33.31
CA GLN A 135 -30.20 -8.08 -33.28
C GLN A 135 -28.73 -8.34 -33.65
N GLU A 136 -28.16 -9.42 -33.13
CA GLU A 136 -26.77 -9.84 -33.39
C GLU A 136 -26.63 -11.34 -33.14
N ALA A 137 -25.99 -12.07 -34.05
CA ALA A 137 -25.55 -13.43 -33.80
C ALA A 137 -24.04 -13.56 -34.03
N GLN A 138 -23.33 -14.15 -33.07
CA GLN A 138 -21.89 -14.32 -33.17
C GLN A 138 -21.39 -15.54 -32.41
N ARG A 139 -20.33 -16.15 -32.93
CA ARG A 139 -19.61 -17.22 -32.23
C ARG A 139 -18.76 -16.63 -31.11
N THR A 140 -18.79 -17.24 -29.94
CA THR A 140 -17.99 -16.81 -28.77
C THR A 140 -17.01 -17.91 -28.35
N PRO A 141 -15.70 -17.62 -28.23
CA PRO A 141 -15.05 -16.33 -28.51
C PRO A 141 -14.98 -16.01 -30.01
N LEU A 142 -14.94 -14.72 -30.36
CA LEU A 142 -14.94 -14.22 -31.76
C LEU A 142 -13.77 -14.75 -32.61
N ARG A 143 -12.70 -15.23 -31.97
CA ARG A 143 -11.58 -15.89 -32.63
C ARG A 143 -11.62 -17.38 -32.32
N SER A 144 -11.66 -18.20 -33.37
CA SER A 144 -11.42 -19.64 -33.26
C SER A 144 -9.97 -19.86 -32.83
N ASN A 145 -9.80 -20.64 -31.76
CA ASN A 145 -8.48 -21.08 -31.35
C ASN A 145 -8.13 -22.33 -32.16
N LEU A 146 -7.32 -22.18 -33.20
CA LEU A 146 -6.84 -23.29 -34.04
C LEU A 146 -6.09 -24.39 -33.25
N ASN A 147 -5.66 -24.08 -32.02
CA ASN A 147 -5.00 -25.01 -31.10
C ASN A 147 -5.96 -25.79 -30.19
N ARG A 148 -7.27 -25.54 -30.29
CA ARG A 148 -8.27 -26.28 -29.51
C ARG A 148 -8.58 -27.57 -30.26
N SER A 149 -8.21 -28.73 -29.70
CA SER A 149 -8.56 -30.01 -30.31
C SER A 149 -10.08 -30.12 -30.40
N SER A 150 -10.61 -30.22 -31.61
CA SER A 150 -11.97 -30.68 -31.87
C SER A 150 -12.07 -32.12 -31.37
N ALA A 151 -12.88 -32.34 -30.33
CA ALA A 151 -13.21 -33.66 -29.81
C ALA A 151 -14.26 -34.35 -30.69
#